data_AF-A0A7S2BCA5-F1
#
_entry.id   AF-A0A7S2BCA5-F1
#
_cell.length_a   1.000
_cell.length_b   1.000
_cell.length_c   1.000
_cell.angle_alpha   90.00
_cell.angle_beta   90.00
_cell.angle_gamma   90.00
#
_symmetry.space_group_name_H-M   'P 1'
#
loop_
_entity.id
_entity.type
_entity.pdbx_description
1 polymer ?
#
loop_
_entity_poly.entity_id
_entity_poly.type
_entity_poly.pdbx_seq_one_letter_code
_entity_poly.pdbx_strand_id
1 'polypeptide(L)'
;GPFAEEMLLRCLVRKAAELGAERLWCRTRRTESGKVFCPKYFERMGFTAVPYDQQEEEEWELYHSLKIEVEITENVPGLSLWMSTRGLDHLLQAANTWCAEMGAADINEVVDNKIDLAEYLEETASMTEEEKSRLLMY
;
A
#
# COMPACT_ATOMS: atom_id res chain seq x y z
N GLY A 1 20.13 6.98 2.69
CA GLY A 1 21.42 7.59 2.34
C GLY A 1 21.17 8.89 1.62
N PRO A 2 21.97 9.96 1.83
CA PRO A 2 21.58 11.33 1.48
C PRO A 2 21.16 11.55 0.02
N PHE A 3 21.86 10.91 -0.93
CA PHE A 3 21.50 11.01 -2.36
C PHE A 3 20.16 10.32 -2.69
N ALA A 4 19.93 9.13 -2.15
CA ALA A 4 18.67 8.41 -2.36
C ALA A 4 17.48 9.14 -1.71
N GLU A 5 17.69 9.74 -0.53
CA GLU A 5 16.69 10.58 0.14
C GLU A 5 16.34 11.81 -0.69
N GLU A 6 17.34 12.52 -1.23
CA GLU A 6 17.11 13.66 -2.13
C GLU A 6 16.31 13.23 -3.38
N MET A 7 16.69 12.12 -4.02
CA MET A 7 15.99 11.62 -5.20
C MET A 7 14.54 11.23 -4.89
N LEU A 8 14.30 10.57 -3.75
CA LEU A 8 12.95 10.23 -3.29
C LEU A 8 12.10 11.49 -3.08
N LEU A 9 12.63 12.50 -2.38
CA LEU A 9 11.92 13.75 -2.16
C LEU A 9 11.58 14.47 -3.47
N ARG A 10 12.48 14.44 -4.46
CA ARG A 10 12.19 15.01 -5.79
C ARG A 10 11.02 14.30 -6.48
N CYS A 11 10.97 12.97 -6.40
CA CYS A 11 9.85 12.20 -6.91
C CYS A 11 8.54 12.54 -6.19
N LEU A 12 8.57 12.66 -4.86
CA LEU A 12 7.40 13.02 -4.05
C LEU A 12 6.89 14.43 -4.37
N VAL A 13 7.78 15.42 -4.48
CA VAL A 13 7.42 16.80 -4.87
C VAL A 13 6.74 16.81 -6.23
N ARG A 14 7.31 16.12 -7.23
CA ARG A 14 6.70 16.03 -8.56
C ARG A 14 5.32 15.39 -8.49
N LYS A 15 5.18 14.29 -7.74
CA LYS A 15 3.89 13.59 -7.63
C LYS A 15 2.84 14.43 -6.90
N ALA A 16 3.23 15.13 -5.84
CA ALA A 16 2.35 16.04 -5.12
C ALA A 16 1.86 17.18 -6.02
N ALA A 17 2.75 17.75 -6.84
CA ALA A 17 2.39 18.78 -7.81
C ALA A 17 1.41 18.27 -8.90
N GLU A 18 1.60 17.04 -9.41
CA GLU A 18 0.65 16.38 -10.31
C GLU A 18 -0.76 16.23 -9.68
N LEU A 19 -0.82 16.08 -8.37
CA LEU A 19 -2.06 15.99 -7.59
C LEU A 19 -2.62 17.37 -7.17
N GLY A 20 -1.99 18.47 -7.60
CA GLY A 20 -2.44 19.82 -7.30
C GLY A 20 -1.98 20.37 -5.94
N ALA A 21 -1.02 19.73 -5.28
CA ALA A 21 -0.47 20.25 -4.03
C ALA A 21 0.39 21.50 -4.28
N GLU A 22 0.12 22.57 -3.53
CA GLU A 22 0.89 23.83 -3.61
C GLU A 22 2.08 23.86 -2.64
N ARG A 23 2.04 23.04 -1.58
CA ARG A 23 3.06 23.01 -0.52
C ARG A 23 3.33 21.57 -0.08
N LEU A 24 4.59 21.30 0.23
CA LEU A 24 5.03 20.05 0.85
C LEU A 24 5.64 20.35 2.22
N TRP A 25 5.17 19.65 3.24
CA TRP A 25 5.76 19.68 4.56
C TRP A 25 6.64 18.45 4.72
N CYS A 26 7.88 18.65 5.14
CA CYS A 26 8.81 17.57 5.43
C CYS A 26 9.26 17.68 6.88
N ARG A 27 8.91 16.69 7.70
CA ARG A 27 9.39 16.60 9.07
C ARG A 27 10.71 15.87 9.12
N THR A 28 11.63 16.41 9.90
CA THR A 28 12.91 15.77 10.20
C THR A 28 12.96 15.37 11.67
N ARG A 29 13.87 14.45 11.98
CA ARG A 29 14.18 14.15 13.38
C ARG A 29 14.87 15.36 14.02
N ARG A 30 14.64 15.55 15.32
CA ARG A 30 15.47 16.45 16.13
C ARG A 30 16.79 15.75 16.43
N THR A 31 17.87 16.50 16.48
CA THR A 31 19.15 16.03 17.05
C THR A 31 19.01 15.86 18.56
N GLU A 32 19.97 15.19 19.21
CA GLU A 32 20.03 15.10 20.68
C GLU A 32 20.03 16.48 21.36
N SER A 33 20.54 17.50 20.67
CA SER A 33 20.53 18.90 21.10
C SER A 33 19.22 19.65 20.82
N GLY A 34 18.17 18.96 20.37
CA GLY A 34 16.84 19.54 20.11
C GLY A 34 16.72 20.36 18.82
N LYS A 35 17.81 20.48 18.04
CA LYS A 35 17.81 21.21 16.76
C LYS A 35 17.15 20.38 15.67
N VAL A 36 16.46 21.05 14.75
CA VAL A 36 15.92 20.42 13.54
C VAL A 36 17.09 19.95 12.68
N PHE A 37 17.19 18.65 12.42
CA PHE A 37 18.17 18.11 11.49
C PHE A 37 17.80 18.55 10.07
N CYS A 38 18.51 19.52 9.49
CA CYS A 38 18.28 19.99 8.12
C CYS A 38 19.45 19.57 7.22
N PRO A 39 19.31 18.51 6.41
CA PRO A 39 20.32 18.15 5.43
C PRO A 39 20.52 19.23 4.36
N LYS A 40 21.74 19.43 3.85
CA LYS A 40 22.03 20.42 2.79
C LYS A 40 21.16 20.25 1.52
N TYR A 41 20.66 19.05 1.26
CA TYR A 41 19.81 18.81 0.10
C TYR A 41 18.40 19.40 0.26
N PHE A 42 17.93 19.67 1.49
CA PHE A 42 16.69 20.39 1.74
C PHE A 42 16.79 21.83 1.25
N GLU A 43 17.87 22.53 1.60
CA GLU A 43 18.13 23.90 1.14
C GLU A 43 18.18 23.97 -0.39
N ARG A 44 18.87 23.02 -1.05
CA ARG A 44 18.93 22.93 -2.52
C ARG A 44 17.58 22.66 -3.18
N MET A 45 16.64 22.06 -2.44
CA MET A 45 15.28 21.80 -2.89
C MET A 45 14.31 22.95 -2.55
N GLY A 46 14.78 24.00 -1.87
CA GLY A 46 13.96 25.15 -1.49
C GLY A 46 13.13 24.96 -0.22
N PHE A 47 13.41 23.92 0.58
CA PHE A 47 12.80 23.80 1.90
C PHE A 47 13.30 24.91 2.81
N THR A 48 12.37 25.47 3.58
CA THR A 48 12.66 26.45 4.62
C THR A 48 12.28 25.88 5.98
N ALA A 49 13.08 26.19 7.00
CA ALA A 49 12.76 25.76 8.35
C ALA A 49 11.49 26.47 8.83
N VAL A 50 10.54 25.69 9.31
CA VAL A 50 9.31 26.20 9.90
C VAL A 50 9.66 26.91 11.21
N PRO A 51 9.19 28.15 11.45
CA PRO A 51 9.37 28.86 12.72
C PRO A 51 8.90 28.02 13.91
N TYR A 52 9.60 28.12 15.04
CA TYR A 52 9.36 27.24 16.19
C TYR A 52 7.94 27.36 16.76
N ASP A 53 7.38 28.57 16.76
CA ASP A 53 6.00 28.89 17.15
C ASP A 53 4.93 28.30 16.22
N GLN A 54 5.33 27.86 15.02
CA GLN A 54 4.47 27.20 14.03
C GLN A 54 4.77 25.70 13.91
N GLN A 55 5.72 25.17 14.68
CA GLN A 55 5.97 23.75 14.76
C GLN A 55 4.91 23.14 15.69
N GLU A 56 3.76 22.76 15.15
CA GLU A 56 2.74 22.06 15.91
C GLU A 56 3.29 20.71 16.43
N GLU A 57 3.14 20.46 17.73
CA GLU A 57 3.25 19.11 18.31
C GLU A 57 1.99 18.32 17.89
N GLU A 58 1.86 18.02 16.60
CA GLU A 58 0.79 17.13 16.15
C GLU A 58 0.98 15.75 16.78
N GLU A 59 -0.06 15.24 17.43
CA GLU A 59 -0.12 13.89 18.00
C GLU A 59 -0.07 12.86 16.87
N TRP A 60 1.09 12.21 16.71
CA TRP A 60 1.41 11.24 15.64
C TRP A 60 0.50 10.01 15.62
N GLU A 61 -0.24 9.79 16.71
CA GLU A 61 -1.20 8.70 16.79
C GLU A 61 -2.35 8.87 15.79
N LEU A 62 -2.67 10.10 15.37
CA LEU A 62 -3.77 10.37 14.42
C LEU A 62 -3.40 10.14 12.95
N TYR A 63 -2.12 10.18 12.60
CA TYR A 63 -1.61 9.94 11.23
C TYR A 63 -0.98 8.56 11.05
N HIS A 64 -1.36 7.59 11.89
CA HIS A 64 -1.30 6.22 11.44
C HIS A 64 -2.16 6.20 10.19
N SER A 65 -1.53 5.98 9.03
CA SER A 65 -2.28 5.68 7.82
C SER A 65 -3.37 4.71 8.25
N LEU A 66 -4.64 5.11 8.12
CA LEU A 66 -5.76 4.21 8.22
C LEU A 66 -5.61 3.22 7.06
N LYS A 67 -4.62 2.34 7.14
CA LYS A 67 -4.75 0.99 6.65
C LYS A 67 -5.84 0.43 7.53
N ILE A 68 -7.07 0.63 7.08
CA ILE A 68 -8.16 -0.22 7.46
C ILE A 68 -7.76 -1.57 6.86
N GLU A 69 -6.90 -2.32 7.57
CA GLU A 69 -6.75 -3.74 7.32
C GLU A 69 -8.10 -4.31 7.73
N VAL A 70 -9.02 -4.33 6.77
CA VAL A 70 -10.25 -5.10 6.91
C VAL A 70 -9.75 -6.51 7.09
N GLU A 71 -9.87 -7.02 8.31
CA GLU A 71 -9.54 -8.40 8.63
C GLU A 71 -10.57 -9.27 7.92
N ILE A 72 -10.26 -9.63 6.67
CA ILE A 72 -11.11 -10.50 5.86
C ILE A 72 -10.92 -11.91 6.41
N THR A 73 -11.90 -12.42 7.13
CA THR A 73 -11.94 -13.83 7.54
C THR A 73 -11.99 -14.71 6.30
N GLU A 74 -11.07 -15.66 6.19
CA GLU A 74 -11.06 -16.62 5.08
C GLU A 74 -12.15 -17.68 5.26
N ASN A 75 -12.95 -17.90 4.22
CA ASN A 75 -13.96 -18.96 4.17
C ASN A 75 -13.32 -20.34 4.00
N VAL A 76 -12.20 -20.38 3.26
CA VAL A 76 -11.42 -21.59 3.00
C VAL A 76 -10.06 -21.44 3.69
N PRO A 77 -9.67 -22.35 4.60
CA PRO A 77 -8.37 -22.29 5.26
C PRO A 77 -7.22 -22.29 4.26
N GLY A 78 -6.30 -21.33 4.39
CA GLY A 78 -5.14 -21.19 3.51
C GLY A 78 -5.39 -20.45 2.20
N LEU A 79 -6.62 -19.99 1.94
CA LEU A 79 -6.94 -19.16 0.77
C LEU A 79 -6.17 -17.84 0.80
N SER A 80 -6.10 -17.19 1.95
CA SER A 80 -5.34 -15.94 2.12
C SER A 80 -3.88 -16.11 1.69
N LEU A 81 -3.20 -17.12 2.26
CA LEU A 81 -1.83 -17.46 1.92
C LEU A 81 -1.67 -17.76 0.42
N TRP A 82 -2.57 -18.55 -0.15
CA TRP A 82 -2.52 -18.93 -1.56
C TRP A 82 -2.63 -17.71 -2.50
N MET A 83 -3.52 -16.77 -2.19
CA MET A 83 -3.67 -15.50 -2.91
C MET A 83 -2.44 -14.60 -2.72
N SER A 84 -1.92 -14.49 -1.50
CA SER A 84 -0.72 -13.71 -1.19
C SER A 84 0.52 -14.20 -1.92
N THR A 85 0.72 -15.52 -2.04
CA THR A 85 1.86 -16.07 -2.81
C THR A 85 1.86 -15.68 -4.28
N ARG A 86 0.71 -15.23 -4.81
CA ARG A 86 0.52 -14.77 -6.19
C ARG A 86 0.42 -13.24 -6.30
N GLY A 87 0.53 -12.52 -5.19
CA GLY A 87 0.36 -11.07 -5.12
C GLY A 87 -1.07 -10.64 -5.47
N LEU A 88 -2.06 -11.43 -5.05
CA LEU A 88 -3.49 -11.21 -5.31
C LEU A 88 -4.27 -10.88 -4.03
N ASP A 89 -3.58 -10.39 -2.99
CA ASP A 89 -4.14 -10.07 -1.67
C ASP A 89 -5.37 -9.16 -1.75
N HIS A 90 -5.34 -8.20 -2.68
CA HIS A 90 -6.42 -7.25 -2.90
C HIS A 90 -7.70 -7.89 -3.48
N LEU A 91 -7.63 -9.11 -4.00
CA LEU A 91 -8.76 -9.88 -4.54
C LEU A 91 -9.32 -10.90 -3.53
N LEU A 92 -8.76 -10.99 -2.32
CA LEU A 92 -9.13 -12.00 -1.32
C LEU A 92 -10.63 -11.96 -0.97
N GLN A 93 -11.23 -10.77 -0.87
CA GLN A 93 -12.66 -10.65 -0.58
C GLN A 93 -13.53 -11.27 -1.67
N ALA A 94 -13.21 -11.01 -2.95
CA ALA A 94 -13.95 -11.57 -4.07
C ALA A 94 -13.76 -13.09 -4.17
N ALA A 95 -12.54 -13.58 -3.92
CA ALA A 95 -12.26 -15.01 -3.85
C ALA A 95 -13.04 -15.71 -2.72
N ASN A 96 -13.20 -15.07 -1.56
CA ASN A 96 -14.03 -15.59 -0.47
C ASN A 96 -15.50 -15.70 -0.85
N THR A 97 -16.05 -14.70 -1.55
CA THR A 97 -17.41 -14.74 -2.07
C THR A 97 -17.58 -15.90 -3.04
N TRP A 98 -16.65 -16.06 -3.98
CA TRP A 98 -16.67 -17.18 -4.92
C TRP A 98 -16.62 -18.55 -4.20
N CYS A 99 -15.76 -18.70 -3.19
CA CYS A 99 -15.69 -19.93 -2.40
C CYS A 99 -17.03 -20.23 -1.69
N ALA A 100 -17.70 -19.22 -1.16
CA ALA A 100 -19.00 -19.37 -0.53
C ALA A 100 -20.11 -19.74 -1.54
N GLU A 101 -20.08 -19.18 -2.75
CA GLU A 101 -21.05 -19.45 -3.80
C GLU A 101 -20.88 -20.85 -4.41
N MET A 102 -19.63 -21.26 -4.65
CA MET A 102 -19.31 -22.59 -5.19
C MET A 102 -19.30 -23.69 -4.12
N GLY A 103 -19.39 -23.31 -2.84
CA GLY A 103 -19.35 -24.24 -1.72
C GLY A 103 -17.99 -24.92 -1.53
N ALA A 104 -16.91 -24.26 -1.96
CA ALA A 104 -15.55 -24.76 -1.78
C ALA A 104 -15.21 -24.81 -0.28
N ALA A 105 -14.75 -25.96 0.18
CA ALA A 105 -14.46 -26.22 1.60
C ALA A 105 -12.95 -26.30 1.89
N ASP A 106 -12.14 -26.60 0.89
CA ASP A 106 -10.68 -26.69 1.03
C ASP A 106 -9.92 -26.11 -0.18
N ILE A 107 -8.64 -25.81 0.04
CA ILE A 107 -7.82 -25.12 -0.96
C ILE A 107 -7.59 -25.93 -2.23
N ASN A 108 -7.65 -27.27 -2.18
CA ASN A 108 -7.46 -28.10 -3.37
C ASN A 108 -8.65 -27.94 -4.32
N GLU A 109 -9.87 -27.83 -3.80
CA GLU A 109 -11.06 -27.55 -4.61
C GLU A 109 -10.96 -26.19 -5.32
N VAL A 110 -10.41 -25.19 -4.65
CA VAL A 110 -10.14 -23.86 -5.25
C VAL A 110 -9.06 -23.96 -6.33
N VAL A 111 -7.99 -24.71 -6.09
CA VAL A 111 -6.89 -24.91 -7.05
C VAL A 111 -7.34 -25.69 -8.28
N ASP A 112 -8.18 -26.70 -8.08
CA ASP A 112 -8.73 -27.55 -9.15
C ASP A 112 -9.69 -26.74 -10.05
N ASN A 113 -10.39 -25.75 -9.48
CA ASN A 113 -11.32 -24.88 -10.18
C ASN A 113 -10.77 -23.45 -10.39
N LYS A 114 -9.45 -23.29 -10.46
CA LYS A 114 -8.79 -21.98 -10.59
C LYS A 114 -9.14 -21.21 -11.88
N ILE A 115 -9.61 -21.91 -12.92
CA ILE A 115 -10.08 -21.29 -14.18
C ILE A 115 -11.39 -20.56 -13.92
N ASP A 116 -12.36 -21.23 -13.28
CA ASP A 116 -13.67 -20.65 -12.96
C ASP A 116 -13.52 -19.50 -11.96
N LEU A 117 -12.62 -19.63 -10.97
CA LEU A 117 -12.27 -18.53 -10.08
C LEU A 117 -11.67 -17.35 -10.86
N ALA A 118 -10.81 -17.60 -11.84
CA ALA A 118 -10.20 -16.55 -12.65
C ALA A 118 -11.25 -15.78 -13.45
N GLU A 119 -12.19 -16.48 -14.09
CA GLU A 119 -13.30 -15.87 -14.83
C GLU A 119 -14.16 -15.01 -13.89
N TYR A 120 -14.51 -15.53 -12.72
CA TYR A 120 -15.26 -14.79 -11.72
C TYR A 120 -14.55 -13.50 -11.27
N LEU A 121 -13.24 -13.57 -10.98
CA LEU A 121 -12.46 -12.41 -10.52
C LEU A 121 -12.25 -11.36 -11.61
N GLU A 122 -12.16 -11.78 -12.88
CA GLU A 122 -12.13 -10.88 -14.03
C GLU A 122 -13.43 -10.08 -14.13
N GLU A 123 -14.58 -10.75 -13.99
CA GLU A 123 -15.90 -10.12 -14.08
C GLU A 123 -16.24 -9.24 -12.87
N THR A 124 -15.96 -9.70 -11.65
CA THR A 124 -16.44 -9.03 -10.41
C THR A 124 -15.41 -8.10 -9.76
N ALA A 125 -14.12 -8.34 -9.97
CA ALA A 125 -13.05 -7.63 -9.27
C ALA A 125 -12.06 -6.94 -10.22
N SER A 126 -12.35 -6.91 -11.54
CA SER A 126 -11.50 -6.26 -12.55
C SER A 126 -10.05 -6.77 -12.56
N MET A 127 -9.87 -8.08 -12.33
CA MET A 127 -8.57 -8.74 -12.37
C MET A 127 -7.90 -8.53 -13.74
N THR A 128 -6.60 -8.21 -13.75
CA THR A 128 -5.85 -8.02 -15.00
C THR A 128 -5.40 -9.34 -15.63
N GLU A 129 -5.04 -9.32 -16.91
CA GLU A 129 -4.47 -10.50 -17.60
C GLU A 129 -3.18 -11.00 -16.94
N GLU A 130 -2.33 -10.10 -16.43
CA GLU A 130 -1.13 -10.48 -15.69
C GLU A 130 -1.46 -11.16 -14.36
N GLU A 131 -2.52 -10.72 -13.68
CA GLU A 131 -3.02 -11.34 -12.45
C GLU A 131 -3.61 -12.72 -12.71
N LYS A 132 -4.41 -12.84 -13.76
CA LYS A 132 -4.97 -14.11 -14.26
C LYS A 132 -3.86 -15.12 -14.55
N SER A 133 -2.79 -14.68 -15.21
CA SER A 133 -1.63 -15.53 -15.48
C SER A 133 -0.95 -16.04 -14.20
N ARG A 134 -0.79 -15.17 -13.18
CA ARG A 134 -0.24 -15.56 -11.87
C ARG A 134 -1.14 -16.52 -11.12
N LEU A 135 -2.46 -16.37 -11.24
CA LEU A 135 -3.44 -17.28 -10.64
C LEU A 135 -3.36 -18.69 -11.24
N LEU A 136 -3.26 -18.78 -12.56
CA LEU A 136 -3.25 -20.04 -13.30
C LEU A 136 -1.91 -20.79 -13.23
N MET A 137 -0.83 -20.12 -12.79
CA MET A 137 0.50 -20.71 -12.62
C MET A 137 0.50 -21.79 -11.52
N TYR A 138 1.21 -22.89 -11.79
CA TYR A 138 1.39 -24.02 -10.87
C TYR A 138 2.40 -23.70 -9.77
#